data_AF-A0A932MXT3-F1
#
_entry.id   AF-A0A932MXT3-F1
#
_cell.length_a   1.000
_cell.length_b   1.000
_cell.length_c   1.000
_cell.angle_alpha   90.00
_cell.angle_beta   90.00
_cell.angle_gamma   90.00
#
_symmetry.space_group_name_H-M   'P 1'
#
loop_
_entity.id
_entity.type
_entity.pdbx_description
1 polymer ?
#
loop_
_entity_poly.entity_id
_entity_poly.type
_entity_poly.pdbx_seq_one_letter_code
_entity_poly.pdbx_strand_id
1 'polypeptide(L)' 'CKVIAGTHEGKSGFVQDIKTSKTGHITITVLQKNGVRFKTLGKNVEVIKDE' A
#
# COMPACT_ATOMS: atom_id res chain seq x y z
N CYS A 1 2.95 6.31 2.93
CA CYS A 1 1.71 5.70 2.39
C CYS A 1 0.90 5.12 3.56
N LYS A 2 -0.39 5.49 3.68
CA LYS A 2 -1.30 4.99 4.73
C LYS A 2 -2.40 4.16 4.09
N VAL A 3 -2.72 3.01 4.67
CA VAL A 3 -3.85 2.20 4.24
C VAL A 3 -5.11 2.65 4.98
N ILE A 4 -6.14 3.02 4.22
CA ILE A 4 -7.39 3.59 4.72
C ILE A 4 -8.59 2.64 4.61
N ALA A 5 -8.42 1.48 3.95
CA ALA A 5 -9.48 0.49 3.81
C ALA A 5 -8.96 -0.95 3.60
N GLY A 6 -9.77 -1.93 3.99
CA GLY A 6 -9.54 -3.36 3.76
C GLY A 6 -8.70 -4.03 4.85
N THR A 7 -8.21 -5.25 4.62
CA THR A 7 -7.56 -6.09 5.64
C THR A 7 -6.32 -5.48 6.29
N HIS A 8 -5.70 -4.50 5.65
CA HIS A 8 -4.49 -3.82 6.14
C HIS A 8 -4.74 -2.38 6.58
N GLU A 9 -6.00 -1.98 6.75
CA GLU A 9 -6.38 -0.66 7.25
C GLU A 9 -5.64 -0.27 8.53
N GLY A 10 -5.27 1.01 8.63
CA GLY A 10 -4.48 1.54 9.75
C GLY A 10 -2.98 1.31 9.64
N LYS A 11 -2.51 0.41 8.77
CA LYS A 11 -1.07 0.21 8.53
C LYS A 11 -0.50 1.31 7.64
N SER A 12 0.79 1.58 7.80
CA SER A 12 1.54 2.53 6.98
C SER A 12 2.93 2.03 6.65
N GLY A 13 3.51 2.58 5.58
CA GLY A 13 4.85 2.25 5.14
C GLY A 13 5.27 2.94 3.84
N PHE A 14 6.38 2.47 3.29
CA PHE A 14 6.94 2.92 2.02
C PHE A 14 6.51 2.00 0.88
N VAL A 15 6.12 2.59 -0.25
CA VAL A 15 5.77 1.81 -1.45
C VAL A 15 7.05 1.31 -2.09
N GLN A 16 7.10 0.01 -2.38
CA GLN A 16 8.26 -0.66 -2.96
C GLN A 16 8.05 -1.03 -4.42
N ASP A 17 6.81 -1.34 -4.79
CA ASP A 17 6.46 -1.84 -6.11
C ASP A 17 5.00 -1.48 -6.41
N ILE A 18 4.72 -1.20 -7.67
CA ILE A 18 3.39 -0.84 -8.19
C ILE A 18 3.14 -1.68 -9.44
N LYS A 19 2.08 -2.50 -9.40
CA LYS A 19 1.73 -3.42 -10.49
C LYS A 19 0.26 -3.34 -10.83
N THR A 20 -0.04 -3.37 -12.12
CA THR A 20 -1.40 -3.60 -12.61
C THR A 20 -1.68 -5.10 -12.58
N SER A 21 -2.71 -5.51 -11.86
CA SER A 21 -3.15 -6.91 -11.78
C SER A 21 -3.87 -7.35 -13.06
N LYS A 22 -4.06 -8.67 -13.23
CA LYS A 22 -4.76 -9.24 -14.40
C LYS A 22 -6.19 -8.69 -14.58
N THR A 23 -6.84 -8.28 -13.50
CA THR A 23 -8.19 -7.68 -13.50
C THR A 23 -8.17 -6.16 -13.69
N GLY A 24 -7.01 -5.57 -13.99
CA GLY A 24 -6.87 -4.13 -14.24
C GLY A 24 -6.72 -3.27 -13.00
N HIS A 25 -6.83 -3.83 -11.78
CA HIS A 25 -6.63 -3.05 -10.57
C HIS A 25 -5.15 -2.82 -10.29
N ILE A 26 -4.82 -1.59 -9.89
CA ILE A 26 -3.50 -1.26 -9.37
C ILE A 26 -3.33 -1.90 -8.00
N THR A 27 -2.25 -2.64 -7.84
CA THR A 27 -1.77 -3.19 -6.56
C THR A 27 -0.44 -2.55 -6.22
N ILE A 28 -0.20 -2.35 -4.93
CA ILE A 28 1.06 -1.85 -4.42
C ILE A 28 1.59 -2.77 -3.34
N THR A 29 2.91 -2.90 -3.27
CA THR A 29 3.60 -3.56 -2.16
C THR A 29 4.12 -2.51 -1.20
N VAL A 30 3.70 -2.58 0.05
CA VAL A 30 4.10 -1.64 1.11
C VAL A 30 5.06 -2.34 2.06
N LEU A 31 6.19 -1.71 2.34
CA LEU A 31 7.16 -2.10 3.36
C LEU A 31 6.96 -1.23 4.61
N GLN A 32 6.67 -1.88 5.73
CA GLN A 32 6.57 -1.24 7.03
C GLN A 32 7.94 -1.05 7.69
N LYS A 33 8.03 -0.14 8.66
CA LYS A 33 9.27 0.12 9.42
C LYS A 33 9.79 -1.11 10.16
N ASN A 34 8.91 -2.03 10.56
CA ASN A 34 9.27 -3.29 11.22
C ASN A 34 9.72 -4.41 10.26
N GLY A 35 9.91 -4.11 8.96
CA GLY A 35 10.33 -5.07 7.95
C GLY A 35 9.20 -5.89 7.33
N VAL A 36 7.96 -5.78 7.82
CA VAL A 36 6.81 -6.50 7.25
C VAL A 36 6.45 -5.92 5.89
N ARG A 37 6.25 -6.80 4.91
CA ARG A 37 5.78 -6.44 3.57
C ARG A 37 4.39 -7.01 3.35
N PHE A 38 3.52 -6.22 2.73
CA PHE A 38 2.20 -6.69 2.34
C PHE A 38 1.75 -6.03 1.04
N LYS A 39 0.81 -6.67 0.35
CA LYS A 39 0.21 -6.15 -0.87
C LYS A 39 -1.18 -5.60 -0.55
N THR A 40 -1.52 -4.47 -1.16
CA THR A 40 -2.86 -3.88 -1.08
C THR A 40 -3.26 -3.27 -2.43
N LEU A 41 -4.54 -2.93 -2.59
CA LEU A 41 -5.03 -2.22 -3.76
C LEU A 41 -4.67 -0.74 -3.65
N GLY A 42 -4.27 -0.14 -4.77
CA GLY A 42 -3.93 1.30 -4.82
C GLY A 42 -5.11 2.20 -4.42
N LYS A 43 -6.35 1.77 -4.69
CA LYS A 43 -7.55 2.51 -4.28
C LYS A 43 -7.80 2.54 -2.76
N ASN A 44 -7.11 1.69 -1.99
CA ASN A 44 -7.29 1.57 -0.54
C ASN A 44 -6.21 2.33 0.25
N VAL A 45 -5.42 3.18 -0.40
CA VAL A 45 -4.33 3.91 0.25
C VAL A 45 -4.34 5.41 -0.04
N GLU A 46 -3.74 6.16 0.86
CA GLU A 46 -3.52 7.58 0.74
C GLU A 46 -2.01 7.90 0.74
N VAL A 47 -1.62 8.86 -0.09
CA VAL A 47 -0.26 9.38 -0.15
C VAL A 47 -0.07 10.36 1.00
N ILE A 48 0.89 10.05 1.86
CA ILE A 48 1.34 10.95 2.92
C ILE A 48 2.66 11.53 2.43
N LYS A 49 2.79 12.85 2.43
CA LYS A 49 4.08 13.52 2.24
C LYS A 49 4.79 13.57 3.58
N ASP A 50 6.10 13.30 3.58
CA ASP A 50 6.96 13.75 4.67
C ASP A 50 7.29 15.22 4.34
N GLU A 51 6.86 16.15 5.20
CA GLU A 51 7.22 17.59 5.12
C GLU A 51 8.70 17.81 5.44
#